data_AF-A0A380RE34-F1
#
_entry.id   AF-A0A380RE34-F1
#
_cell.length_a   1.000
_cell.length_b   1.000
_cell.length_c   1.000
_cell.angle_alpha   90.00
_cell.angle_beta   90.00
_cell.angle_gamma   90.00
#
_symmetry.space_group_name_H-M   'P 1'
#
loop_
_entity.id
_entity.type
_entity.pdbx_description
1 polymer ?
#
loop_
_entity_poly.entity_id
_entity_poly.type
_entity_poly.pdbx_seq_one_letter_code
_entity_poly.pdbx_strand_id
1 'polypeptide(L)'
;MDNNTIPEEYRPISMWGYFGYEILFSIPIVGFICLIIFAIGAKNVNKKNFARSYFCYTIICFLVFLVALAIVLATGAIESVQTWF
;
A
#
# COMPACT_ATOMS: atom_id res chain seq x y z
N MET A 1 -20.57 -22.09 -8.40
CA MET A 1 -19.54 -22.96 -7.80
C MET A 1 -19.80 -22.99 -6.31
N ASP A 2 -20.01 -24.16 -5.74
CA ASP A 2 -20.23 -24.30 -4.29
C ASP A 2 -18.95 -23.92 -3.53
N ASN A 3 -19.00 -22.82 -2.77
CA ASN A 3 -17.87 -22.29 -2.01
C ASN A 3 -17.37 -23.28 -0.95
N ASN A 4 -18.15 -24.31 -0.59
CA ASN A 4 -17.80 -25.30 0.42
C ASN A 4 -16.70 -26.28 -0.03
N THR A 5 -16.32 -26.26 -1.32
CA THR A 5 -15.26 -27.12 -1.87
C THR A 5 -13.88 -26.45 -1.92
N ILE A 6 -13.81 -25.13 -1.69
CA ILE A 6 -12.57 -24.37 -1.77
C ILE A 6 -11.89 -24.35 -0.39
N PRO A 7 -10.59 -24.70 -0.29
CA PRO A 7 -9.86 -24.59 0.97
C PRO A 7 -9.92 -23.16 1.49
N GLU A 8 -10.04 -23.01 2.81
CA GLU A 8 -10.21 -21.69 3.45
C GLU A 8 -9.09 -20.69 3.10
N GLU A 9 -7.87 -21.19 2.89
CA GLU A 9 -6.69 -20.41 2.48
C GLU A 9 -6.86 -19.74 1.11
N TYR A 10 -7.66 -20.32 0.21
CA TYR A 10 -7.90 -19.81 -1.13
C TYR A 10 -9.24 -19.10 -1.28
N ARG A 11 -10.01 -18.93 -0.19
CA ARG A 11 -11.27 -18.21 -0.27
C ARG A 11 -11.04 -16.80 -0.84
N PRO A 12 -11.79 -16.41 -1.88
CA PRO A 12 -11.66 -15.10 -2.48
C PRO A 12 -12.07 -14.03 -1.47
N ILE A 13 -11.38 -12.89 -1.51
CA ILE A 13 -11.75 -11.71 -0.74
C ILE A 13 -12.77 -10.94 -1.58
N SER A 14 -13.81 -10.39 -0.94
CA SER A 14 -14.74 -9.51 -1.61
C SER A 14 -14.07 -8.20 -2.03
N MET A 15 -14.66 -7.50 -3.00
CA MET A 15 -14.19 -6.16 -3.41
C MET A 15 -14.07 -5.20 -2.21
N TRP A 16 -15.07 -5.18 -1.33
CA TRP A 16 -15.06 -4.38 -0.09
C TRP A 16 -13.96 -4.79 0.89
N GLY A 17 -13.56 -6.06 0.90
CA GLY A 17 -12.44 -6.53 1.70
C GLY A 17 -11.12 -5.92 1.20
N TYR A 18 -10.88 -5.92 -0.11
CA TYR A 18 -9.71 -5.24 -0.70
C TYR A 18 -9.72 -3.75 -0.38
N PHE A 19 -10.85 -3.07 -0.60
CA PHE A 19 -10.99 -1.64 -0.31
C PHE A 19 -10.73 -1.31 1.17
N GLY A 20 -11.27 -2.12 2.09
CA GLY A 20 -11.01 -1.96 3.53
C GLY A 20 -9.54 -2.17 3.89
N TYR A 21 -8.85 -3.10 3.23
CA TYR A 21 -7.42 -3.28 3.43
C TYR A 21 -6.60 -2.11 2.86
N GLU A 22 -6.99 -1.50 1.74
CA GLU A 22 -6.34 -0.29 1.23
C GLU A 22 -6.43 0.86 2.25
N ILE A 23 -7.62 1.10 2.80
CA ILE A 23 -7.80 2.10 3.87
C ILE A 23 -6.92 1.76 5.07
N LEU A 24 -6.94 0.51 5.53
CA LEU A 24 -6.14 0.07 6.67
C LEU A 24 -4.65 0.31 6.41
N PHE A 25 -4.13 -0.10 5.25
CA PHE A 25 -2.71 0.02 4.89
C PHE A 25 -2.26 1.45 4.59
N SER A 26 -3.19 2.36 4.28
CA SER A 26 -2.91 3.78 4.13
C SER A 26 -2.56 4.47 5.46
N ILE A 27 -2.91 3.87 6.60
CA ILE A 27 -2.63 4.42 7.92
C ILE A 27 -1.13 4.22 8.25
N PRO A 28 -0.36 5.28 8.55
CA PRO A 28 1.11 5.18 8.60
C PRO A 28 1.66 4.19 9.62
N ILE A 29 1.20 4.24 10.87
CA ILE A 29 1.77 3.41 11.95
C ILE A 29 1.02 2.08 12.04
N VAL A 30 -0.27 2.14 12.35
CA VAL A 30 -1.10 0.93 12.56
C VAL A 30 -1.22 0.12 11.27
N GLY A 31 -1.46 0.78 10.14
CA GLY A 31 -1.58 0.15 8.85
C GLY A 31 -0.31 -0.54 8.39
N PHE A 32 0.85 0.10 8.59
CA PHE A 32 2.14 -0.48 8.25
C PHE A 32 2.48 -1.72 9.09
N ILE A 33 2.18 -1.71 10.39
CA ILE A 33 2.35 -2.89 11.25
C ILE A 33 1.44 -4.02 10.77
N CYS A 34 0.15 -3.75 10.54
CA CYS A 34 -0.80 -4.74 10.02
C CYS A 34 -0.36 -5.29 8.65
N LEU A 35 0.16 -4.43 7.79
CA LEU A 35 0.66 -4.80 6.47
C LEU A 35 1.83 -5.78 6.55
N ILE A 36 2.82 -5.54 7.44
CA ILE A 36 3.93 -6.49 7.66
C ILE A 36 3.40 -7.82 8.20
N ILE A 37 2.52 -7.78 9.20
CA ILE A 37 1.92 -8.99 9.80
C ILE A 37 1.20 -9.81 8.72
N PHE A 38 0.42 -9.17 7.85
CA PHE A 38 -0.31 -9.88 6.79
C PHE A 38 0.60 -10.34 5.65
N ALA A 39 1.64 -9.60 5.30
CA ALA A 39 2.60 -9.99 4.28
C ALA A 39 3.37 -11.27 4.66
N ILE A 40 3.64 -11.48 5.95
CA ILE A 40 4.39 -12.63 6.46
C ILE A 40 3.45 -13.77 6.87
N GLY A 41 2.42 -13.48 7.67
CA GLY A 41 1.67 -14.48 8.43
C GLY A 41 0.20 -14.68 8.04
N ALA A 42 -0.31 -14.03 7.00
CA ALA A 42 -1.70 -14.24 6.61
C ALA A 42 -1.94 -15.68 6.12
N LYS A 43 -2.89 -16.36 6.76
CA LYS A 43 -3.32 -17.73 6.40
C LYS A 43 -3.99 -17.83 5.03
N ASN A 44 -4.59 -16.74 4.56
CA ASN A 44 -5.23 -16.71 3.24
C ASN A 44 -4.26 -16.14 2.22
N VAL A 45 -4.05 -16.88 1.12
CA VAL A 45 -3.06 -16.54 0.09
C VAL A 45 -3.40 -15.21 -0.58
N ASN A 46 -4.67 -14.93 -0.84
CA ASN A 46 -5.09 -13.67 -1.46
C ASN A 46 -4.74 -12.47 -0.58
N LYS A 47 -4.95 -12.57 0.74
CA LYS A 47 -4.60 -11.49 1.70
C LYS A 47 -3.10 -11.29 1.80
N LYS A 48 -2.36 -12.40 1.86
CA LYS A 48 -0.90 -12.40 1.94
C LYS A 48 -0.27 -11.77 0.70
N ASN A 49 -0.73 -12.17 -0.48
CA ASN A 49 -0.23 -11.63 -1.76
C ASN A 49 -0.59 -10.16 -1.91
N PHE A 50 -1.80 -9.75 -1.50
CA PHE A 50 -2.21 -8.35 -1.51
C PHE A 50 -1.34 -7.48 -0.58
N ALA A 51 -1.08 -7.94 0.65
CA ALA A 51 -0.20 -7.22 1.58
C ALA A 51 1.24 -7.10 1.04
N ARG A 52 1.76 -8.15 0.37
CA ARG A 52 3.09 -8.13 -0.26
C ARG A 52 3.16 -7.18 -1.45
N SER A 53 2.16 -7.19 -2.34
CA SER A 53 2.13 -6.25 -3.47
C SER A 53 2.00 -4.82 -2.98
N TYR A 54 1.18 -4.57 -1.95
CA TYR A 54 1.04 -3.26 -1.35
C TYR A 54 2.34 -2.80 -0.68
N PHE A 55 3.07 -3.68 0.01
CA PHE A 55 4.39 -3.37 0.57
C PHE A 55 5.36 -2.89 -0.52
N CYS A 56 5.48 -3.64 -1.62
CA CYS A 56 6.31 -3.25 -2.76
C CYS A 56 5.85 -1.93 -3.37
N TYR A 57 4.54 -1.73 -3.53
CA TYR A 57 3.97 -0.48 -4.01
C TYR A 57 4.34 0.71 -3.12
N THR A 58 4.22 0.57 -1.79
CA THR A 58 4.62 1.61 -0.82
C THR A 58 6.08 2.00 -0.97
N ILE A 59 6.98 1.02 -1.19
CA ILE A 59 8.40 1.29 -1.45
C ILE A 59 8.58 2.11 -2.74
N ILE A 60 7.90 1.72 -3.82
CA ILE A 60 7.97 2.44 -5.10
C ILE A 60 7.48 3.88 -4.93
N CYS A 61 6.32 4.09 -4.30
CA CYS A 61 5.79 5.42 -4.03
C CYS A 61 6.75 6.27 -3.19
N PHE A 62 7.37 5.68 -2.16
CA PHE A 62 8.35 6.36 -1.33
C PHE A 62 9.58 6.79 -2.14
N LEU A 63 10.11 5.94 -3.01
CA LEU A 63 11.23 6.29 -3.88
C LEU A 63 10.87 7.41 -4.87
N VAL A 64 9.69 7.33 -5.50
CA VAL A 64 9.21 8.38 -6.41
C VAL A 64 9.05 9.71 -5.66
N PHE A 65 8.51 9.69 -4.44
CA PHE A 65 8.39 10.86 -3.59
C PHE A 65 9.75 11.48 -3.27
N LEU A 66 10.75 10.67 -2.91
CA LEU A 66 12.10 11.16 -2.63
C LEU A 66 12.76 11.80 -3.87
N VAL A 67 12.58 11.22 -5.05
CA VAL A 67 13.09 11.79 -6.31
C VAL A 67 12.41 13.12 -6.61
N ALA A 68 11.07 13.18 -6.49
CA ALA A 68 10.32 14.43 -6.71
C ALA A 68 10.76 15.52 -5.71
N LEU A 69 10.92 15.17 -4.44
CA LEU A 69 11.40 16.08 -3.41
C LEU A 69 12.82 16.59 -3.73
N ALA A 70 13.73 15.72 -4.16
CA ALA A 70 15.09 16.10 -4.53
C ALA A 70 15.09 17.09 -5.72
N ILE A 71 14.25 16.89 -6.72
CA ILE A 71 14.12 17.80 -7.87
C ILE A 71 13.61 19.17 -7.43
N VAL A 72 12.55 19.21 -6.60
CA VAL A 72 11.99 20.48 -6.09
C VAL A 72 13.03 21.27 -5.31
N LEU A 73 13.79 20.59 -4.44
CA LEU A 73 14.85 21.22 -3.65
C LEU A 73 16.02 21.69 -4.52
N ALA A 74 16.43 20.90 -5.52
CA ALA A 74 17.57 21.25 -6.39
C ALA A 74 17.27 22.39 -7.37
N THR A 75 16.01 22.56 -7.77
CA THR A 75 15.61 23.57 -8.76
C THR A 75 15.16 24.89 -8.13
N GLY A 76 15.03 24.98 -6.80
CA GLY A 76 14.50 26.16 -6.13
C GLY A 76 13.06 26.48 -6.54
N ALA A 77 12.31 25.50 -7.06
CA ALA A 77 10.96 25.69 -7.57
C ALA A 77 9.98 26.27 -6.53
N ILE A 78 10.33 26.18 -5.23
CA ILE A 78 9.55 26.81 -4.15
C ILE A 78 9.72 28.34 -4.17
N GLU A 79 10.93 28.85 -4.41
CA GLU A 79 11.21 30.30 -4.45
C GLU A 79 10.55 30.95 -5.67
N SER A 80 10.53 30.26 -6.81
CA SER A 80 9.88 30.77 -8.02
C SER A 80 8.36 30.80 -7.95
N VAL A 81 7.73 30.14 -6.98
CA VAL A 81 6.27 30.27 -6.73
C VAL A 81 5.98 31.46 -5.82
N GLN A 82 6.84 31.73 -4.83
CA GLN A 82 6.65 32.85 -3.90
C GLN A 82 6.81 34.22 -4.57
N THR A 83 7.58 34.34 -5.64
CA THR A 83 7.76 35.62 -6.36
C THR A 83 6.56 36.05 -7.20
N TRP A 84 5.55 35.20 -7.37
CA TRP A 84 4.29 35.52 -8.07
C TRP A 84 3.10 35.82 -7.13
N PHE A 85 3.35 35.93 -5.82
CA PHE A 85 2.41 36.38 -4.79
C PHE A 85 2.96 37.61 -4.06
#